data_AF-A0A1B3DI44-F1
#
_entry.id   AF-A0A1B3DI44-F1
#
_cell.length_a   1.000
_cell.length_b   1.000
_cell.length_c   1.000
_cell.angle_alpha   90.00
_cell.angle_beta   90.00
_cell.angle_gamma   90.00
#
_symmetry.space_group_name_H-M   'P 1'
#
loop_
_entity.id
_entity.type
_entity.pdbx_description
1 polymer ?
#
loop_
_entity_poly.entity_id
_entity_poly.type
_entity_poly.pdbx_seq_one_letter_code
_entity_poly.pdbx_strand_id
1 'polypeptide(L)' 'MEYDDKRIEEAVLPLLVTFSFDNGNAWKKLDFETVSRLHEYGFISSPVNKNKSIRFTAEGLE' A
#
# COMPACT_ATOMS: atom_id res chain seq x y z
N MET A 1 -10.52 9.14 -17.58
CA MET A 1 -10.08 10.38 -16.89
C MET A 1 -8.63 10.14 -16.54
N GLU A 2 -7.71 10.95 -17.04
CA GLU A 2 -6.30 10.84 -16.67
C GLU A 2 -6.15 11.35 -15.24
N TYR A 3 -5.77 10.46 -14.34
CA TYR A 3 -5.41 10.81 -12.98
C TYR A 3 -3.90 10.69 -12.83
N ASP A 4 -3.34 11.55 -12.00
CA ASP A 4 -1.93 11.47 -11.64
C ASP A 4 -1.77 10.30 -10.66
N ASP A 5 -1.29 9.17 -11.19
CA ASP A 5 -1.11 7.94 -10.46
C ASP A 5 -0.24 8.15 -9.21
N LYS A 6 0.82 8.94 -9.34
CA LYS A 6 1.73 9.28 -8.25
C LYS A 6 1.00 10.01 -7.12
N ARG A 7 0.15 10.99 -7.43
CA ARG A 7 -0.70 11.66 -6.42
C ARG A 7 -1.68 10.71 -5.74
N ILE A 8 -2.24 9.74 -6.47
CA ILE A 8 -3.12 8.73 -5.87
C ILE A 8 -2.32 7.94 -4.83
N GLU A 9 -1.11 7.53 -5.16
CA GLU A 9 -0.26 6.70 -4.30
C GLU A 9 0.23 7.48 -3.07
N GLU A 10 0.60 8.75 -3.24
CA GLU A 10 0.95 9.66 -2.13
C GLU A 10 -0.23 9.91 -1.18
N ALA A 11 -1.48 9.83 -1.66
CA ALA A 11 -2.66 9.92 -0.81
C ALA A 11 -3.04 8.56 -0.18
N VAL A 12 -2.87 7.47 -0.93
CA VAL A 12 -3.26 6.13 -0.49
C VAL A 12 -2.29 5.55 0.53
N LEU A 13 -0.99 5.80 0.42
CA LEU A 13 0.02 5.32 1.38
C LEU A 13 -0.28 5.76 2.83
N PRO A 14 -0.41 7.06 3.17
CA PRO A 14 -0.72 7.48 4.53
C PRO A 14 -2.11 7.03 5.00
N LEU A 15 -3.08 6.90 4.09
CA LEU A 15 -4.39 6.32 4.39
C LEU A 15 -4.27 4.86 4.84
N LEU A 16 -3.48 4.09 4.09
CA LEU A 16 -3.17 2.68 4.36
C LEU A 16 -2.44 2.50 5.68
N VAL A 17 -1.47 3.37 5.97
CA VAL A 17 -0.73 3.42 7.25
C VAL A 17 -1.66 3.77 8.42
N THR A 18 -2.57 4.73 8.24
CA THR A 18 -3.56 5.13 9.25
C THR A 18 -4.48 3.96 9.65
N PHE A 19 -4.86 3.13 8.69
CA PHE A 19 -5.67 1.93 8.92
C PHE A 19 -4.83 0.66 9.12
N SER A 20 -3.51 0.81 9.29
CA SER A 20 -2.65 -0.32 9.61
C SER A 20 -2.90 -0.82 11.03
N PHE A 21 -2.65 -2.10 11.22
CA PHE A 21 -2.81 -2.84 12.46
C PHE A 21 -1.60 -3.78 12.62
N ASP A 22 -1.46 -4.38 13.80
CA ASP A 22 -0.41 -5.38 14.05
C ASP A 22 1.00 -4.90 13.61
N ASN A 23 1.34 -3.66 13.99
CA ASN A 23 2.68 -3.09 13.83
C ASN A 23 3.17 -3.01 12.36
N GLY A 24 2.28 -2.62 11.45
CA GLY A 24 2.60 -2.37 10.03
C GLY A 24 1.96 -3.34 9.04
N ASN A 25 0.86 -4.01 9.41
CA ASN A 25 0.02 -4.76 8.47
C ASN A 25 -1.21 -3.95 8.08
N ALA A 26 -1.62 -3.96 6.82
CA ALA A 26 -2.88 -3.37 6.36
C ALA A 26 -3.71 -4.36 5.55
N TRP A 27 -5.02 -4.17 5.53
CA TRP A 27 -5.93 -5.02 4.76
C TRP A 27 -5.79 -4.72 3.27
N LYS A 28 -5.74 -5.78 2.45
CA LYS A 28 -5.72 -5.68 0.99
C LYS A 28 -7.13 -5.42 0.41
N LYS A 29 -7.79 -4.36 0.87
CA LYS A 29 -9.14 -3.94 0.43
C LYS A 29 -9.13 -2.79 -0.60
N LEU A 30 -7.95 -2.26 -0.92
CA LEU A 30 -7.76 -1.25 -1.96
C LEU A 30 -7.57 -1.89 -3.34
N ASP A 31 -7.63 -1.04 -4.36
CA ASP A 31 -7.41 -1.44 -5.74
C ASP A 31 -6.05 -2.14 -5.92
N PHE A 32 -6.04 -3.24 -6.67
CA PHE A 32 -4.85 -4.06 -6.84
C PHE A 32 -3.74 -3.34 -7.58
N GLU A 33 -4.06 -2.48 -8.55
CA GLU A 33 -3.07 -1.74 -9.32
C GLU A 33 -2.34 -0.74 -8.42
N THR A 34 -3.06 0.00 -7.58
CA THR A 34 -2.47 0.97 -6.64
C THR A 34 -1.55 0.28 -5.64
N VAL A 35 -1.97 -0.84 -5.03
CA VAL A 35 -1.08 -1.58 -4.11
C VAL A 35 0.09 -2.22 -4.85
N SER A 36 -0.07 -2.63 -6.11
CA SER A 36 1.02 -3.20 -6.89
C SER A 36 2.10 -2.14 -7.17
N ARG A 37 1.72 -0.91 -7.47
CA ARG A 37 2.68 0.19 -7.67
C ARG A 37 3.36 0.61 -6.38
N LEU A 38 2.63 0.68 -5.25
CA LEU A 38 3.25 0.89 -3.92
C LEU A 38 4.29 -0.18 -3.58
N HIS A 39 4.09 -1.42 -4.04
CA HIS A 39 5.09 -2.48 -3.92
C HIS A 39 6.28 -2.24 -4.86
N GLU A 40 6.06 -1.77 -6.10
CA GLU A 40 7.16 -1.39 -7.00
C GLU A 40 8.00 -0.23 -6.46
N TYR A 41 7.38 0.71 -5.74
CA TYR A 41 8.08 1.77 -5.03
C TYR A 41 8.78 1.31 -3.74
N GLY A 42 8.59 0.05 -3.32
CA GLY A 42 9.25 -0.52 -2.13
C GLY A 42 8.59 -0.17 -0.80
N PHE A 43 7.41 0.47 -0.79
CA PHE A 43 6.72 0.86 0.45
C PHE A 43 6.01 -0.30 1.15
N ILE A 44 5.65 -1.34 0.41
CA ILE A 44 4.93 -2.50 0.94
C ILE A 44 5.51 -3.81 0.40
N SER A 45 5.18 -4.91 1.07
CA SER A 45 5.46 -6.28 0.65
C SER A 45 4.53 -6.74 -0.47
N SER A 46 4.95 -7.75 -1.23
CA SER A 46 4.25 -8.22 -2.43
C SER A 46 2.76 -8.52 -2.19
N PRO A 47 1.83 -7.81 -2.86
CA PRO A 47 0.40 -8.02 -2.70
C PRO A 47 -0.11 -9.25 -3.47
N VAL A 48 0.69 -9.92 -4.31
CA VAL A 48 0.25 -10.99 -5.23
C VAL A 48 -0.10 -12.32 -4.50
N ASN A 49 0.18 -12.42 -3.21
CA ASN A 49 -0.02 -13.64 -2.44
C ASN A 49 -1.51 -13.88 -2.03
N LYS A 50 -1.77 -15.05 -1.42
CA LYS A 50 -3.08 -15.43 -0.87
C LYS A 50 -3.40 -14.79 0.50
N ASN A 51 -2.51 -13.96 1.05
CA ASN A 51 -2.75 -13.33 2.35
C ASN A 51 -3.82 -12.25 2.23
N LYS A 52 -4.57 -12.10 3.32
CA LYS A 52 -5.60 -11.06 3.44
C LYS A 52 -5.02 -9.68 3.75
N SER A 53 -3.76 -9.62 4.19
CA SER A 53 -3.03 -8.41 4.55
C SER A 53 -1.73 -8.27 3.77
N ILE A 54 -1.32 -7.01 3.62
CA ILE A 54 -0.02 -6.57 3.13
C ILE A 54 0.75 -5.96 4.31
N ARG A 55 2.08 -6.03 4.26
CA ARG A 55 2.95 -5.45 5.29
C ARG A 55 3.71 -4.26 4.73
N PHE A 56 3.80 -3.16 5.48
CA PHE A 56 4.66 -2.03 5.12
C PHE A 56 6.14 -2.37 5.35
N THR A 57 6.99 -1.77 4.54
CA THR A 57 8.43 -1.69 4.79
C THR A 57 8.71 -0.52 5.73
N ALA A 58 9.97 -0.36 6.15
CA ALA A 58 10.36 0.81 6.95
C ALA A 58 10.09 2.12 6.18
N GLU A 59 10.39 2.15 4.88
CA GLU A 59 10.16 3.31 4.00
C GLU A 59 8.67 3.64 3.85
N GLY A 60 7.78 2.64 3.91
CA GLY A 60 6.34 2.87 3.87
C GLY A 60 5.71 3.31 5.19
N LEU A 61 6.48 3.30 6.29
CA LEU A 61 6.05 3.72 7.63
C LEU A 61 6.66 5.06 8.07
N GLU A 62 7.71 5.54 7.40
CA GLU A 62 8.28 6.89 7.55
C GLU A 62 7.44 7.95 6.82
#